data_AF-A0A2B7UWC0-F1
#
_entry.id   AF-A0A2B7UWC0-F1
#
_cell.length_a   1.000
_cell.length_b   1.000
_cell.length_c   1.000
_cell.angle_alpha   90.00
_cell.angle_beta   90.00
_cell.angle_gamma   90.00
#
_symmetry.space_group_name_H-M   'P 1'
#
loop_
_entity.id
_entity.type
_entity.pdbx_description
1 polymer ?
#
loop_
_entity_poly.entity_id
_entity_poly.type
_entity_poly.pdbx_seq_one_letter_code
_entity_poly.pdbx_strand_id
1 'polypeptide(L)'
;SLSSYFERILVLDSTTFQVPDRFATTYPGAGGCSHTAGVKIQLEYDLLSGKFSDVEIEPGKRSDQAYSATRTGMAQKNELYIRDLGYFRLQDFKSIQDKQGYYLSRLKLPTKIYRKEFETVVFKTKPAQLRPVYIQIHLEDIMKQLQPGQVYELHDVYVGSKDKLPTRIVVYRCTEEQKQKRLRDRAIREKKKGITYTERTKLLQGITVYMTNIPTEWVPKEKIYDLYSLRW
;
A
#
# COMPACT_ATOMS: atom_id res chain seq x y z
N SER A 1 11.77 8.96 19.57
CA SER A 1 11.51 7.51 19.39
C SER A 1 10.16 7.37 18.71
N LEU A 2 9.86 6.32 17.92
CA LEU A 2 8.52 6.16 17.35
C LEU A 2 7.42 6.03 18.42
N SER A 3 7.79 5.51 19.59
CA SER A 3 6.92 5.43 20.78
C SER A 3 6.51 6.79 21.38
N SER A 4 7.10 7.91 20.94
CA SER A 4 6.61 9.24 21.32
C SER A 4 5.43 9.73 20.47
N TYR A 5 5.15 9.04 19.36
CA TYR A 5 4.13 9.43 18.39
C TYR A 5 3.00 8.40 18.27
N PHE A 6 3.33 7.12 18.45
CA PHE A 6 2.38 6.02 18.27
C PHE A 6 2.24 5.22 19.57
N GLU A 7 0.99 4.94 19.94
CA GLU A 7 0.67 4.08 21.09
C GLU A 7 0.97 2.61 20.76
N ARG A 8 0.70 2.20 19.51
CA ARG A 8 1.03 0.88 18.97
C ARG A 8 1.49 0.98 17.52
N ILE A 9 2.34 0.06 17.09
CA ILE A 9 2.71 -0.10 15.68
C ILE A 9 2.33 -1.51 15.24
N LEU A 10 1.19 -1.60 14.57
CA LEU A 10 0.57 -2.85 14.18
C LEU A 10 0.99 -3.22 12.76
N VAL A 11 1.68 -4.34 12.64
CA VAL A 11 2.04 -4.94 11.36
C VAL A 11 1.11 -6.11 11.12
N LEU A 12 0.59 -6.20 9.90
CA LEU A 12 -0.15 -7.38 9.45
C LEU A 12 0.55 -8.03 8.28
N ASP A 13 0.70 -9.33 8.42
CA ASP A 13 1.31 -10.19 7.42
C ASP A 13 0.63 -11.56 7.39
N SER A 14 0.83 -12.30 6.31
CA SER A 14 0.30 -13.65 6.19
C SER A 14 1.29 -14.58 5.51
N THR A 15 1.22 -15.84 5.93
CA THR A 15 1.92 -16.94 5.27
C THR A 15 0.90 -17.95 4.77
N THR A 16 1.20 -18.62 3.65
CA THR A 16 0.33 -19.64 3.07
C THR A 16 1.17 -20.83 2.65
N PHE A 17 0.73 -22.03 3.01
CA PHE A 17 1.40 -23.28 2.66
C PHE A 17 0.39 -24.35 2.26
N GLN A 18 0.84 -25.30 1.46
CA GLN A 18 0.01 -26.41 0.99
C GLN A 18 -0.09 -27.49 2.07
N VAL A 19 -1.24 -28.16 2.11
CA VAL A 19 -1.48 -29.33 2.97
C VAL A 19 -2.04 -30.47 2.12
N PRO A 20 -2.02 -31.73 2.59
CA PRO A 20 -2.54 -32.86 1.82
C PRO A 20 -4.00 -32.68 1.38
N ASP A 21 -4.33 -33.16 0.19
CA ASP A 21 -5.64 -32.95 -0.46
C ASP A 21 -6.84 -33.49 0.34
N ARG A 22 -6.62 -34.43 1.27
CA ARG A 22 -7.65 -34.89 2.22
C ARG A 22 -8.26 -33.75 3.05
N PHE A 23 -7.59 -32.60 3.16
CA PHE A 23 -8.06 -31.42 3.88
C PHE A 23 -8.75 -30.39 2.98
N ALA A 24 -8.95 -30.65 1.67
CA ALA A 24 -9.48 -29.67 0.73
C ALA A 24 -10.89 -29.17 1.07
N THR A 25 -11.70 -29.99 1.74
CA THR A 25 -13.04 -29.59 2.21
C THR A 25 -12.96 -28.49 3.28
N THR A 26 -12.02 -28.62 4.23
CA THR A 26 -11.87 -27.68 5.35
C THR A 26 -10.99 -26.48 4.97
N TYR A 27 -9.89 -26.73 4.26
CA TYR A 27 -8.88 -25.75 3.88
C TYR A 27 -8.68 -25.73 2.37
N PRO A 28 -9.67 -25.26 1.60
CA PRO A 28 -9.54 -25.15 0.17
C PRO A 28 -8.40 -24.17 -0.19
N GLY A 29 -7.48 -24.65 -1.01
CA GLY A 29 -6.33 -23.91 -1.49
C GLY A 29 -6.69 -22.90 -2.59
N ALA A 30 -5.78 -21.95 -2.83
CA ALA A 30 -5.87 -21.07 -3.98
C ALA A 30 -5.49 -21.83 -5.27
N GLY A 31 -6.20 -21.60 -6.37
CA GLY A 31 -5.91 -22.26 -7.65
C GLY A 31 -4.48 -21.98 -8.16
N GLY A 32 -3.94 -22.90 -8.95
CA GLY A 32 -2.59 -22.78 -9.55
C GLY A 32 -1.45 -23.38 -8.74
N CYS A 33 -1.75 -24.25 -7.76
CA CYS A 33 -0.78 -25.04 -7.01
C CYS A 33 -0.97 -26.55 -7.29
N SER A 34 0.01 -27.38 -6.92
CA SER A 34 -0.03 -28.84 -7.11
C SER A 34 -1.10 -29.55 -6.26
N HIS A 35 -1.50 -28.94 -5.15
CA HIS A 35 -2.53 -29.43 -4.23
C HIS A 35 -3.72 -28.49 -4.21
N THR A 36 -4.89 -29.08 -4.04
CA THR A 36 -6.20 -28.42 -3.93
C THR A 36 -6.49 -27.90 -2.52
N ALA A 37 -5.68 -28.29 -1.52
CA ALA A 37 -5.77 -27.83 -0.15
C ALA A 37 -4.59 -26.91 0.24
N GLY A 38 -4.87 -25.89 1.04
CA GLY A 38 -3.87 -24.97 1.55
C GLY A 38 -4.38 -24.21 2.77
N VAL A 39 -3.47 -23.94 3.70
CA VAL A 39 -3.73 -23.19 4.93
C VAL A 39 -3.03 -21.84 4.82
N LYS A 40 -3.73 -20.80 5.26
CA LYS A 40 -3.17 -19.46 5.43
C LYS A 40 -3.24 -19.09 6.90
N ILE A 41 -2.15 -18.52 7.41
CA ILE A 41 -2.08 -17.97 8.75
C ILE A 41 -1.92 -16.46 8.60
N GLN A 42 -2.86 -15.71 9.14
CA GLN A 42 -2.82 -14.26 9.29
C GLN A 42 -2.24 -13.93 10.66
N LEU A 43 -1.33 -12.96 10.72
CA LEU A 43 -0.69 -12.52 11.96
C LEU A 43 -0.69 -11.00 12.02
N GLU A 44 -1.36 -10.44 13.02
CA GLU A 44 -1.21 -9.03 13.40
C GLU A 44 -0.40 -8.93 14.69
N TYR A 45 0.69 -8.16 14.69
CA TYR A 45 1.56 -8.02 15.85
C TYR A 45 1.95 -6.57 16.09
N ASP A 46 2.10 -6.21 17.36
CA ASP A 46 2.52 -4.88 17.79
C ASP A 46 4.04 -4.86 17.98
N LEU A 47 4.73 -4.07 17.15
CA LEU A 47 6.18 -3.91 17.18
C LEU A 47 6.69 -3.27 18.47
N LEU A 48 5.89 -2.44 19.14
CA LEU A 48 6.36 -1.76 20.36
C LEU A 48 6.34 -2.68 21.58
N SER A 49 5.29 -3.47 21.73
CA SER A 49 5.15 -4.41 22.86
C SER A 49 5.70 -5.81 22.58
N GLY A 50 5.92 -6.17 21.31
CA GLY A 50 6.29 -7.51 20.87
C GLY A 50 5.16 -8.55 20.99
N LYS A 51 3.93 -8.11 21.27
CA LYS A 51 2.77 -9.00 21.45
C LYS A 51 2.00 -9.22 20.16
N PHE A 52 1.41 -10.40 20.02
CA PHE A 52 0.45 -10.68 18.96
C PHE A 52 -0.90 -10.03 19.30
N SER A 53 -1.39 -9.22 18.38
CA SER A 53 -2.72 -8.59 18.43
C SER A 53 -3.79 -9.56 17.95
N ASP A 54 -3.46 -10.38 16.94
CA ASP A 54 -4.37 -11.40 16.40
C ASP A 54 -3.64 -12.49 15.64
N VAL A 55 -4.18 -13.71 15.67
CA VAL A 55 -3.70 -14.85 14.88
C VAL A 55 -4.92 -15.60 14.36
N GLU A 56 -5.06 -15.67 13.03
CA GLU A 56 -6.20 -16.35 12.40
C GLU A 56 -5.70 -17.42 11.43
N ILE A 57 -6.29 -18.61 11.51
CA ILE A 57 -6.01 -19.72 10.59
C ILE A 57 -7.19 -19.88 9.63
N GLU A 58 -6.95 -19.63 8.35
CA GLU A 58 -7.99 -19.60 7.34
C GLU A 58 -7.66 -20.47 6.12
N PRO A 59 -8.65 -20.81 5.28
CA PRO A 59 -8.39 -21.44 3.99
C PRO A 59 -7.43 -20.63 3.12
N GLY A 60 -6.48 -21.30 2.47
CA GLY A 60 -5.45 -20.67 1.64
C GLY A 60 -5.99 -19.82 0.50
N LYS A 61 -7.24 -20.08 0.04
CA LYS A 61 -7.92 -19.25 -0.96
C LYS A 61 -8.42 -17.89 -0.45
N ARG A 62 -8.45 -17.66 0.87
CA ARG A 62 -8.95 -16.40 1.43
C ARG A 62 -8.01 -15.25 1.08
N SER A 63 -8.61 -14.10 0.76
CA SER A 63 -7.88 -12.91 0.36
C SER A 63 -7.43 -12.12 1.57
N ASP A 64 -6.19 -11.65 1.55
CA ASP A 64 -5.63 -10.76 2.57
C ASP A 64 -6.47 -9.48 2.74
N GLN A 65 -7.05 -8.96 1.65
CA GLN A 65 -7.95 -7.80 1.71
C GLN A 65 -9.23 -8.06 2.52
N ALA A 66 -9.74 -9.29 2.51
CA ALA A 66 -10.94 -9.64 3.26
C ALA A 66 -10.65 -9.64 4.76
N TYR A 67 -9.47 -10.13 5.15
CA TYR A 67 -9.00 -10.11 6.54
C TYR A 67 -8.66 -8.68 7.00
N SER A 68 -8.00 -7.86 6.16
CA SER A 68 -7.76 -6.43 6.46
C SER A 68 -9.05 -5.69 6.89
N ALA A 69 -10.16 -5.99 6.23
CA ALA A 69 -11.44 -5.34 6.48
C ALA A 69 -12.00 -5.66 7.87
N THR A 70 -11.80 -6.88 8.39
CA THR A 70 -12.26 -7.25 9.74
C THR A 70 -11.47 -6.52 10.82
N ARG A 71 -10.15 -6.33 10.60
CA ARG A 71 -9.26 -5.63 11.53
C ARG A 71 -9.44 -4.12 11.52
N THR A 72 -9.69 -3.53 10.35
CA THR A 72 -9.81 -2.06 10.21
C THR A 72 -10.99 -1.48 11.02
N GLY A 73 -12.04 -2.27 11.21
CA GLY A 73 -13.16 -1.94 12.10
C GLY A 73 -12.74 -1.69 13.55
N MET A 74 -11.59 -2.22 13.97
CA MET A 74 -11.05 -2.10 15.33
C MET A 74 -9.98 -1.01 15.47
N ALA A 75 -9.71 -0.25 14.40
CA ALA A 75 -8.65 0.75 14.45
C ALA A 75 -8.87 1.78 15.57
N GLN A 76 -7.78 2.22 16.22
CA GLN A 76 -7.81 3.17 17.32
C GLN A 76 -6.96 4.40 17.00
N LYS A 77 -7.23 5.46 17.76
CA LYS A 77 -6.50 6.73 17.69
C LYS A 77 -5.02 6.51 18.04
N ASN A 78 -4.13 7.27 17.40
CA ASN A 78 -2.68 7.26 17.65
C ASN A 78 -1.97 5.91 17.38
N GLU A 79 -2.59 4.98 16.66
CA GLU A 79 -1.96 3.72 16.25
C GLU A 79 -1.45 3.80 14.82
N LEU A 80 -0.31 3.18 14.55
CA LEU A 80 0.23 3.05 13.21
C LEU A 80 -0.04 1.65 12.65
N TYR A 81 -0.71 1.56 11.50
CA TYR A 81 -0.93 0.33 10.76
C TYR A 81 0.00 0.23 9.55
N ILE A 82 0.95 -0.70 9.59
CA ILE A 82 1.82 -1.02 8.45
C ILE A 82 1.20 -2.17 7.68
N ARG A 83 0.79 -1.89 6.44
CA ARG A 83 0.08 -2.86 5.58
C ARG A 83 0.82 -3.03 4.26
N ASP A 84 0.88 -4.26 3.77
CA ASP A 84 1.52 -4.57 2.50
C ASP A 84 0.58 -4.37 1.28
N LEU A 85 1.03 -4.74 0.07
CA LEU A 85 0.18 -4.59 -1.13
C LEU A 85 -1.00 -5.57 -1.19
N GLY A 86 -0.90 -6.72 -0.52
CA GLY A 86 -1.98 -7.70 -0.39
C GLY A 86 -3.16 -7.15 0.41
N TYR A 87 -2.89 -6.31 1.41
CA TYR A 87 -3.90 -5.64 2.24
C TYR A 87 -4.35 -4.27 1.70
N PHE A 88 -3.88 -3.84 0.52
CA PHE A 88 -4.16 -2.49 0.02
C PHE A 88 -5.65 -2.29 -0.31
N ARG A 89 -6.36 -1.47 0.47
CA ARG A 89 -7.72 -1.00 0.19
C ARG A 89 -7.90 0.45 0.68
N LEU A 90 -8.21 1.36 -0.24
CA LEU A 90 -8.36 2.80 0.08
C LEU A 90 -9.41 3.08 1.16
N GLN A 91 -10.52 2.34 1.14
CA GLN A 91 -11.55 2.46 2.16
C GLN A 91 -11.04 2.12 3.56
N ASP A 92 -10.12 1.15 3.68
CA ASP A 92 -9.56 0.76 4.96
C ASP A 92 -8.67 1.87 5.52
N PHE A 93 -7.78 2.43 4.66
CA PHE A 93 -6.94 3.57 5.04
C PHE A 93 -7.76 4.81 5.40
N LYS A 94 -8.86 5.06 4.67
CA LYS A 94 -9.81 6.11 5.04
C LYS A 94 -10.40 5.86 6.42
N SER A 95 -10.87 4.64 6.72
CA SER A 95 -11.42 4.30 8.03
C SER A 95 -10.39 4.43 9.16
N ILE A 96 -9.13 4.12 8.91
CA ILE A 96 -8.03 4.34 9.87
C ILE A 96 -7.88 5.84 10.15
N GLN A 97 -7.82 6.65 9.09
CA GLN A 97 -7.68 8.10 9.20
C GLN A 97 -8.89 8.76 9.90
N ASP A 98 -10.12 8.34 9.56
CA ASP A 98 -11.36 8.85 10.17
C ASP A 98 -11.39 8.60 11.69
N LYS A 99 -10.68 7.57 12.16
CA LYS A 99 -10.51 7.24 13.58
C LYS A 99 -9.25 7.83 14.22
N GLN A 100 -8.61 8.79 13.55
CA GLN A 100 -7.37 9.44 13.99
C GLN A 100 -6.19 8.47 14.17
N GLY A 101 -6.21 7.35 13.43
CA GLY A 101 -5.08 6.43 13.30
C GLY A 101 -4.18 6.80 12.12
N TYR A 102 -3.01 6.19 12.08
CA TYR A 102 -1.99 6.38 11.06
C TYR A 102 -1.77 5.11 10.25
N TYR A 103 -1.40 5.24 8.98
CA TYR A 103 -1.09 4.09 8.15
C TYR A 103 0.18 4.29 7.33
N LEU A 104 0.82 3.18 6.97
CA LEU A 104 1.90 3.14 6.01
C LEU A 104 1.73 1.92 5.11
N SER A 105 1.62 2.15 3.81
CA SER A 105 1.50 1.08 2.80
C SER A 105 2.26 1.44 1.54
N ARG A 106 2.62 0.44 0.74
CA ARG A 106 2.94 0.69 -0.67
C ARG A 106 1.67 1.06 -1.44
N LEU A 107 1.81 1.95 -2.41
CA LEU A 107 0.73 2.31 -3.33
C LEU A 107 0.65 1.29 -4.47
N LYS A 108 -0.55 0.81 -4.77
CA LYS A 108 -0.81 -0.02 -5.95
C LYS A 108 -0.73 0.86 -7.21
N LEU A 109 0.29 0.67 -8.06
CA LEU A 109 0.64 1.55 -9.20
C LEU A 109 -0.50 1.98 -10.16
N PRO A 110 -1.53 1.14 -10.45
CA PRO A 110 -2.70 1.61 -11.21
C PRO A 110 -3.53 2.71 -10.54
N THR A 111 -3.30 2.99 -9.25
CA THR A 111 -4.08 3.95 -8.48
C THR A 111 -3.71 5.37 -8.89
N LYS A 112 -4.72 6.18 -9.20
CA LYS A 112 -4.54 7.56 -9.65
C LYS A 112 -4.26 8.48 -8.47
N ILE A 113 -3.33 9.42 -8.67
CA ILE A 113 -2.93 10.45 -7.71
C ILE A 113 -3.35 11.80 -8.29
N TYR A 114 -3.83 12.70 -7.45
CA TYR A 114 -4.30 14.01 -7.85
C TYR A 114 -3.74 15.10 -6.94
N ARG A 115 -3.46 16.27 -7.51
CA ARG A 115 -3.33 17.52 -6.76
C ARG A 115 -4.68 18.23 -6.76
N LYS A 116 -5.05 18.84 -5.64
CA LYS A 116 -6.21 19.73 -5.56
C LYS A 116 -5.75 21.15 -5.82
N GLU A 117 -6.35 21.78 -6.82
CA GLU A 117 -6.19 23.20 -7.12
C GLU A 117 -7.56 23.88 -7.09
N PHE A 118 -7.59 25.21 -7.16
CA PHE A 118 -8.83 25.98 -7.21
C PHE A 118 -8.87 26.80 -8.48
N GLU A 119 -9.92 26.62 -9.27
CA GLU A 119 -10.15 27.38 -10.49
C GLU A 119 -11.38 28.27 -10.35
N THR A 120 -11.31 29.44 -10.96
CA THR A 120 -12.42 30.38 -11.04
C THR A 120 -13.34 29.97 -12.18
N VAL A 121 -14.54 29.51 -11.86
CA VAL A 121 -15.56 29.16 -12.85
C VAL A 121 -16.49 30.36 -13.03
N VAL A 122 -16.50 30.91 -14.25
CA VAL A 122 -17.39 32.01 -14.64
C VAL A 122 -18.63 31.41 -15.31
N PHE A 123 -19.80 31.69 -14.75
CA PHE A 123 -21.07 31.35 -15.38
C PHE A 123 -21.67 32.61 -16.00
N LYS A 124 -22.30 32.51 -17.16
CA LYS A 124 -22.95 33.67 -17.83
C LYS A 124 -23.99 34.38 -16.96
N THR A 125 -24.53 33.69 -15.96
CA THR A 125 -25.65 34.15 -15.12
C THR A 125 -25.35 34.18 -13.63
N LYS A 126 -24.13 33.84 -13.19
CA LYS A 126 -23.76 33.82 -11.76
C LYS A 126 -22.39 34.46 -11.53
N PRO A 127 -22.16 35.03 -10.33
CA PRO A 127 -20.84 35.51 -9.93
C PRO A 127 -19.80 34.41 -10.09
N ALA A 128 -18.56 34.81 -10.37
CA ALA A 128 -17.43 33.90 -10.44
C ALA A 128 -17.31 33.10 -9.13
N GLN A 129 -17.18 31.78 -9.25
CA GLN A 129 -17.05 30.88 -8.10
C GLN A 129 -15.72 30.15 -8.15
N LEU A 130 -14.96 30.19 -7.04
CA LEU A 130 -13.82 29.30 -6.87
C LEU A 130 -14.32 27.87 -6.65
N ARG A 131 -13.84 26.91 -7.46
CA ARG A 131 -14.18 25.50 -7.31
C ARG A 131 -12.92 24.65 -7.24
N PRO A 132 -12.92 23.59 -6.41
CA PRO A 132 -11.80 22.67 -6.37
C PRO A 132 -11.77 21.82 -7.65
N VAL A 133 -10.59 21.74 -8.27
CA VAL A 133 -10.29 20.90 -9.43
C VAL A 133 -9.20 19.91 -9.03
N TYR A 134 -9.33 18.66 -9.48
CA TYR A 134 -8.37 17.61 -9.19
C TYR A 134 -7.56 17.28 -10.45
N ILE A 135 -6.33 17.79 -10.50
CA ILE A 135 -5.41 17.59 -11.61
C ILE A 135 -4.63 16.31 -11.35
N GLN A 136 -4.67 15.37 -12.32
CA GLN A 136 -4.00 14.09 -12.17
C GLN A 136 -2.47 14.27 -12.21
N ILE A 137 -1.78 13.70 -11.23
CA ILE A 137 -0.32 13.60 -11.21
C ILE A 137 0.08 12.28 -11.86
N HIS A 138 0.98 12.35 -12.82
CA HIS A 138 1.56 11.19 -13.50
C HIS A 138 2.90 10.81 -12.85
N LEU A 139 2.99 9.58 -12.33
CA LEU A 139 4.21 9.07 -11.69
C LEU A 139 5.38 8.98 -12.67
N GLU A 140 5.10 8.81 -13.96
CA GLU A 140 6.09 8.78 -15.03
C GLU A 140 6.87 10.09 -15.13
N ASP A 141 6.22 11.23 -14.92
CA ASP A 141 6.85 12.53 -15.03
C ASP A 141 7.73 12.82 -13.81
N ILE A 142 7.28 12.42 -12.62
CA ILE A 142 8.11 12.45 -11.41
C ILE A 142 9.34 11.56 -11.60
N MET A 143 9.14 10.33 -12.10
CA MET A 143 10.23 9.37 -12.28
C MET A 143 11.33 9.88 -13.22
N LYS A 144 11.00 10.64 -14.28
CA LYS A 144 11.98 11.24 -15.19
C LYS A 144 12.86 12.30 -14.52
N GLN A 145 12.35 12.95 -13.47
CA GLN A 145 13.06 14.01 -12.75
C GLN A 145 13.95 13.47 -11.63
N LEU A 146 13.86 12.17 -11.29
CA LEU A 146 14.57 11.57 -10.17
C LEU A 146 15.81 10.80 -10.60
N GLN A 147 16.90 11.05 -9.89
CA GLN A 147 18.12 10.24 -9.98
C GLN A 147 17.93 8.88 -9.27
N PRO A 148 18.60 7.81 -9.74
CA PRO A 148 18.61 6.53 -9.03
C PRO A 148 18.99 6.68 -7.55
N GLY A 149 18.21 6.06 -6.65
CA GLY A 149 18.39 6.18 -5.20
C GLY A 149 17.72 7.41 -4.56
N GLN A 150 17.24 8.37 -5.35
CA GLN A 150 16.61 9.58 -4.82
C GLN A 150 15.20 9.31 -4.27
N VAL A 151 14.86 10.01 -3.18
CA VAL A 151 13.52 10.04 -2.59
C VAL A 151 12.85 11.38 -2.89
N TYR A 152 11.63 11.32 -3.38
CA TYR A 152 10.78 12.46 -3.64
C TYR A 152 9.49 12.36 -2.85
N GLU A 153 8.94 13.50 -2.46
CA GLU A 153 7.79 13.58 -1.58
C GLU A 153 6.75 14.52 -2.17
N LEU A 154 5.49 14.08 -2.08
CA LEU A 154 4.31 14.82 -2.48
C LEU A 154 3.42 15.00 -1.25
N HIS A 155 3.25 16.26 -0.86
CA HIS A 155 2.27 16.67 0.15
C HIS A 155 0.93 17.01 -0.49
N ASP A 156 -0.13 17.00 0.31
CA ASP A 156 -1.47 17.46 -0.07
C ASP A 156 -2.03 16.85 -1.36
N VAL A 157 -1.71 15.56 -1.57
CA VAL A 157 -2.22 14.80 -2.71
C VAL A 157 -3.41 13.94 -2.32
N TYR A 158 -4.20 13.60 -3.32
CA TYR A 158 -5.43 12.84 -3.17
C TYR A 158 -5.32 11.56 -3.98
N VAL A 159 -5.56 10.42 -3.35
CA VAL A 159 -5.43 9.11 -3.98
C VAL A 159 -6.80 8.49 -4.23
N GLY A 160 -6.97 7.92 -5.43
CA GLY A 160 -8.21 7.26 -5.86
C GLY A 160 -9.07 8.14 -6.77
N SER A 161 -9.71 7.51 -7.77
CA SER A 161 -10.58 8.22 -8.71
C SER A 161 -11.87 8.69 -8.06
N LYS A 162 -12.45 7.88 -7.16
CA LYS A 162 -13.71 8.18 -6.46
C LYS A 162 -13.46 8.77 -5.07
N ASP A 163 -12.69 8.07 -4.24
CA ASP A 163 -12.58 8.40 -2.81
C ASP A 163 -11.77 9.65 -2.53
N LYS A 164 -10.77 9.97 -3.40
CA LYS A 164 -9.87 11.12 -3.25
C LYS A 164 -9.36 11.22 -1.81
N LEU A 165 -8.73 10.17 -1.29
CA LEU A 165 -8.20 10.14 0.07
C LEU A 165 -7.01 11.11 0.16
N PRO A 166 -7.09 12.19 0.98
CA PRO A 166 -5.94 13.06 1.22
C PRO A 166 -4.85 12.26 1.93
N THR A 167 -3.63 12.30 1.39
CA THR A 167 -2.51 11.49 1.86
C THR A 167 -1.19 12.12 1.45
N ARG A 168 -0.13 11.68 2.10
CA ARG A 168 1.26 11.94 1.76
C ARG A 168 1.79 10.77 0.92
N ILE A 169 2.46 11.10 -0.20
CA ILE A 169 3.09 10.10 -1.07
C ILE A 169 4.60 10.28 -1.04
N VAL A 170 5.33 9.18 -0.88
CA VAL A 170 6.79 9.14 -0.94
C VAL A 170 7.23 8.20 -2.06
N VAL A 171 7.92 8.76 -3.06
CA VAL A 171 8.41 8.06 -4.24
C VAL A 171 9.91 7.82 -4.09
N TYR A 172 10.32 6.56 -4.04
CA TYR A 172 11.72 6.16 -4.08
C TYR A 172 12.09 5.66 -5.47
N ARG A 173 13.11 6.26 -6.09
CA ARG A 173 13.69 5.78 -7.35
C ARG A 173 14.68 4.65 -7.05
N CYS A 174 14.47 3.47 -7.62
CA CYS A 174 15.37 2.34 -7.43
C CYS A 174 16.77 2.64 -7.98
N THR A 175 17.79 2.06 -7.36
CA THR A 175 19.14 2.01 -7.93
C THR A 175 19.15 1.12 -9.18
N GLU A 176 20.20 1.22 -10.00
CA GLU A 176 20.29 0.40 -11.20
C GLU A 176 20.41 -1.09 -10.85
N GLU A 177 21.12 -1.44 -9.77
CA GLU A 177 21.22 -2.84 -9.29
C GLU A 177 19.85 -3.38 -8.87
N GLN A 178 19.09 -2.58 -8.11
CA GLN A 178 17.73 -2.94 -7.69
C GLN A 178 16.80 -3.11 -8.89
N LYS A 179 16.92 -2.23 -9.89
CA LYS A 179 16.14 -2.29 -11.13
C LYS A 179 16.47 -3.55 -11.93
N GLN A 180 17.75 -3.87 -12.12
CA GLN A 180 18.18 -5.08 -12.83
C GLN A 180 17.73 -6.36 -12.11
N LYS A 181 17.77 -6.39 -10.77
CA LYS A 181 17.22 -7.50 -9.99
C LYS A 181 15.72 -7.67 -10.23
N ARG A 182 14.94 -6.57 -10.15
CA ARG A 182 13.48 -6.59 -10.38
C ARG A 182 13.11 -7.05 -11.81
N LEU A 183 13.91 -6.68 -12.81
CA LEU A 183 13.71 -7.11 -14.19
C LEU A 183 13.94 -8.63 -14.34
N ARG A 184 15.00 -9.17 -13.73
CA ARG A 184 15.29 -10.61 -13.71
C ARG A 184 14.18 -11.41 -13.02
N ASP A 185 13.78 -11.01 -11.81
CA ASP A 185 12.70 -11.67 -11.06
C ASP A 185 11.37 -11.65 -11.84
N ARG A 186 11.11 -10.57 -12.59
CA ARG A 186 9.93 -10.46 -13.44
C ARG A 186 10.00 -11.40 -14.63
N ALA A 187 11.12 -11.48 -15.36
CA ALA A 187 11.24 -12.37 -16.51
C ALA A 187 10.95 -13.84 -16.12
N ILE A 188 11.41 -14.25 -14.93
CA ILE A 188 11.08 -15.55 -14.34
C ILE A 188 9.57 -15.69 -14.11
N ARG A 189 8.93 -14.67 -13.53
CA ARG A 189 7.49 -14.67 -13.23
C ARG A 189 6.60 -14.64 -14.47
N GLU A 190 6.96 -13.87 -15.48
CA GLU A 190 6.28 -13.80 -16.79
C GLU A 190 6.33 -15.17 -17.47
N LYS A 191 7.51 -15.79 -17.54
CA LYS A 191 7.67 -17.16 -18.06
C LYS A 191 6.84 -18.18 -17.29
N LYS A 192 6.84 -18.11 -15.95
CA LYS A 192 6.06 -19.03 -15.10
C LYS A 192 4.55 -18.87 -15.28
N LYS A 193 4.06 -17.66 -15.53
CA LYS A 193 2.63 -17.35 -15.62
C LYS A 193 2.09 -17.25 -17.04
N GLY A 194 2.95 -17.24 -18.06
CA GLY A 194 2.56 -17.03 -19.45
C GLY A 194 1.95 -15.65 -19.70
N ILE A 195 2.38 -14.62 -18.96
CA ILE A 195 1.86 -13.24 -19.09
C ILE A 195 2.98 -12.27 -19.48
N THR A 196 2.63 -11.23 -20.22
CA THR A 196 3.53 -10.12 -20.55
C THR A 196 2.98 -8.83 -19.97
N TYR A 197 3.80 -8.12 -19.18
CA TYR A 197 3.42 -6.83 -18.62
C TYR A 197 3.58 -5.70 -19.65
N THR A 198 2.75 -4.67 -19.51
CA THR A 198 2.82 -3.46 -20.34
C THR A 198 4.13 -2.69 -20.12
N GLU A 199 4.58 -1.95 -21.13
CA GLU A 199 5.78 -1.10 -21.02
C GLU A 199 5.67 -0.08 -19.88
N ARG A 200 4.49 0.51 -19.69
CA ARG A 200 4.21 1.37 -18.54
C ARG A 200 4.47 0.67 -17.19
N THR A 201 4.02 -0.58 -17.07
CA THR A 201 4.23 -1.40 -15.87
C THR A 201 5.69 -1.80 -15.69
N LYS A 202 6.50 -1.86 -16.74
CA LYS A 202 7.96 -2.04 -16.68
C LYS A 202 8.66 -0.76 -16.26
N LEU A 203 8.26 0.37 -16.81
CA LEU A 203 8.80 1.69 -16.47
C LEU A 203 8.63 1.98 -14.97
N LEU A 204 7.40 1.87 -14.45
CA LEU A 204 7.07 2.16 -13.07
C LEU A 204 7.65 1.16 -12.04
N GLN A 205 8.26 0.05 -12.48
CA GLN A 205 9.01 -0.81 -11.56
C GLN A 205 10.32 -0.21 -11.07
N GLY A 206 10.86 0.76 -11.81
CA GLY A 206 12.03 1.49 -11.39
C GLY A 206 11.76 2.45 -10.23
N ILE A 207 10.54 2.48 -9.69
CA ILE A 207 10.19 3.23 -8.48
C ILE A 207 9.49 2.33 -7.46
N THR A 208 9.47 2.78 -6.22
CA THR A 208 8.60 2.28 -5.16
C THR A 208 7.84 3.47 -4.61
N VAL A 209 6.53 3.35 -4.49
CA VAL A 209 5.67 4.44 -4.02
C VAL A 209 5.05 4.02 -2.70
N TYR A 210 5.24 4.82 -1.68
CA TYR A 210 4.62 4.67 -0.36
C TYR A 210 3.51 5.71 -0.20
N MET A 211 2.48 5.33 0.54
CA MET A 211 1.31 6.12 0.87
C MET A 211 1.12 6.08 2.37
N THR A 212 0.97 7.26 2.98
CA THR A 212 0.86 7.41 4.42
C THR A 212 0.11 8.69 4.79
N ASN A 213 -0.45 8.76 5.99
CA ASN A 213 -0.92 9.99 6.60
C ASN A 213 -0.04 10.41 7.80
N ILE A 214 1.12 9.77 7.98
CA ILE A 214 2.09 10.14 9.02
C ILE A 214 2.68 11.53 8.70
N PRO A 215 2.67 12.48 9.65
CA PRO A 215 3.28 13.79 9.48
C PRO A 215 4.78 13.69 9.14
N THR A 216 5.27 14.60 8.30
CA THR A 216 6.69 14.65 7.90
C THR A 216 7.61 14.96 9.07
N GLU A 217 7.10 15.73 10.03
CA GLU A 217 7.78 16.10 11.27
C GLU A 217 8.02 14.89 12.18
N TRP A 218 7.18 13.86 12.09
CA TRP A 218 7.30 12.64 12.88
C TRP A 218 8.20 11.63 12.20
N VAL A 219 7.99 11.43 10.90
CA VAL A 219 8.78 10.50 10.07
C VAL A 219 9.12 11.19 8.75
N PRO A 220 10.37 11.64 8.54
CA PRO A 220 10.78 12.27 7.29
C PRO A 220 10.81 11.25 6.15
N LYS A 221 10.74 11.71 4.89
CA LYS A 221 10.62 10.85 3.70
C LYS A 221 11.74 9.82 3.59
N GLU A 222 12.94 10.16 4.04
CA GLU A 222 14.12 9.30 4.05
C GLU A 222 13.95 8.07 4.97
N LYS A 223 13.09 8.18 5.99
CA LYS A 223 12.83 7.14 6.99
C LYS A 223 11.60 6.29 6.71
N ILE A 224 10.82 6.63 5.69
CA ILE A 224 9.62 5.87 5.32
C ILE A 224 9.96 4.45 4.88
N TYR A 225 11.06 4.26 4.15
CA TYR A 225 11.52 2.92 3.78
C TYR A 225 11.94 2.10 5.00
N ASP A 226 12.78 2.67 5.87
CA ASP A 226 13.23 2.02 7.10
C ASP A 226 12.03 1.58 7.95
N LEU A 227 11.05 2.47 8.14
CA LEU A 227 9.83 2.16 8.89
C LEU A 227 8.99 1.07 8.21
N TYR A 228 8.80 1.13 6.89
CA TYR A 228 8.07 0.09 6.16
C TYR A 228 8.80 -1.26 6.21
N SER A 229 10.14 -1.25 6.27
CA SER A 229 10.94 -2.46 6.34
C SER A 229 10.82 -3.20 7.67
N LEU A 230 10.32 -2.58 8.75
CA LEU A 230 10.07 -3.28 10.03
C LEU A 230 9.06 -4.44 9.93
N ARG A 231 8.34 -4.56 8.80
CA ARG A 231 7.54 -5.74 8.49
C ARG A 231 8.40 -7.01 8.27
N TRP A 232 9.67 -6.87 7.87
CA TRP A 232 10.60 -7.97 7.55
C TRP A 232 12.08 -7.61 7.72
#